data_AF-A0A419YKI1-F1
#
_entry.id   AF-A0A419YKI1-F1
#
_cell.length_a   1.000
_cell.length_b   1.000
_cell.length_c   1.000
_cell.angle_alpha   90.00
_cell.angle_beta   90.00
_cell.angle_gamma   90.00
#
_symmetry.space_group_name_H-M   'P 1'
#
loop_
_entity.id
_entity.type
_entity.pdbx_description
1 polymer ?
#
loop_
_entity_poly.entity_id
_entity_poly.type
_entity_poly.pdbx_seq_one_letter_code
_entity_poly.pdbx_strand_id
1 'polypeptide(L)'
;MTVKATAAGITGWTEGGTKVLRSPAPRSRAFGCNPRWSAGAWVTREHHRHSLATGLGWGVAAGQEWEQKHPLGLAAPQERISWEVTAPEQSAEPVRIDVHAPGADEEIVLWLTPDTPADTAVVIDSAGTRRELDSAAFRQVWAAAAAIRLSSGHWLHLAPAGPSGTQEIVLRTTSSGLLVGCAAAATEASWQLSVRPAPAI
;
A
#
# COMPACT_ATOMS: atom_id res chain seq x y z
N MET A 1 4.71 15.02 -3.08
CA MET A 1 3.88 13.86 -3.50
C MET A 1 2.93 14.28 -4.61
N THR A 2 2.54 13.37 -5.50
CA THR A 2 1.62 13.64 -6.62
C THR A 2 0.50 12.60 -6.65
N VAL A 3 -0.74 13.05 -6.50
CA VAL A 3 -1.97 12.25 -6.57
C VAL A 3 -2.70 12.57 -7.87
N LYS A 4 -3.23 11.55 -8.56
CA LYS A 4 -4.00 11.71 -9.79
C LYS A 4 -5.22 10.80 -9.80
N ALA A 5 -6.39 11.42 -9.95
CA ALA A 5 -7.67 10.73 -10.15
C ALA A 5 -7.64 9.78 -11.36
N THR A 6 -7.07 10.19 -12.49
CA THR A 6 -6.95 9.35 -13.71
C THR A 6 -6.10 8.09 -13.54
N ALA A 7 -5.27 8.03 -12.50
CA ALA A 7 -4.48 6.86 -12.15
C ALA A 7 -5.01 6.12 -10.92
N ALA A 8 -6.13 6.59 -10.35
CA ALA A 8 -6.70 6.10 -9.10
C ALA A 8 -5.74 6.16 -7.90
N GLY A 9 -4.75 7.07 -7.90
CA GLY A 9 -3.88 7.21 -6.73
C GLY A 9 -2.59 7.99 -6.87
N ILE A 10 -1.61 7.67 -6.00
CA ILE A 10 -0.31 8.35 -5.92
C ILE A 10 0.55 7.90 -7.10
N THR A 11 0.81 8.78 -8.06
CA THR A 11 1.68 8.49 -9.21
C THR A 11 3.14 8.83 -8.97
N GLY A 12 3.44 9.58 -7.90
CA GLY A 12 4.80 9.93 -7.54
C GLY A 12 4.94 10.31 -6.07
N TRP A 13 5.93 9.74 -5.39
CA TRP A 13 6.31 10.13 -4.05
C TRP A 13 7.83 10.06 -3.89
N THR A 14 8.38 11.18 -3.47
CA THR A 14 9.78 11.35 -3.09
C THR A 14 9.82 11.98 -1.70
N GLU A 15 10.68 11.47 -0.82
CA GLU A 15 10.88 11.93 0.55
C GLU A 15 12.36 12.30 0.73
N GLY A 16 12.67 13.57 1.00
CA GLY A 16 14.07 14.02 1.13
C GLY A 16 14.98 13.64 -0.05
N GLY A 17 14.45 13.61 -1.28
CA GLY A 17 15.17 13.15 -2.48
C GLY A 17 15.14 11.64 -2.73
N THR A 18 14.70 10.82 -1.77
CA THR A 18 14.50 9.37 -1.95
C THR A 18 13.19 9.10 -2.66
N LYS A 19 13.24 8.44 -3.81
CA LYS A 19 12.05 7.88 -4.46
C LYS A 19 11.47 6.74 -3.62
N VAL A 20 10.18 6.82 -3.28
CA VAL A 20 9.54 5.89 -2.35
C VAL A 20 8.70 4.84 -3.08
N LEU A 21 7.93 5.27 -4.08
CA LEU A 21 7.03 4.43 -4.85
C LEU A 21 7.43 4.42 -6.33
N ARG A 22 7.23 3.28 -6.98
CA ARG A 22 7.29 3.13 -8.44
C ARG A 22 5.88 3.21 -9.00
N SER A 23 5.72 3.76 -10.19
CA SER A 23 4.41 3.87 -10.87
C SER A 23 4.61 3.76 -12.38
N PRO A 24 3.73 3.05 -13.11
CA PRO A 24 3.77 2.99 -14.56
C PRO A 24 3.04 4.18 -15.22
N ALA A 25 2.42 5.07 -14.44
CA ALA A 25 1.69 6.22 -14.96
C ALA A 25 2.52 7.01 -15.99
N PRO A 26 1.90 7.47 -17.09
CA PRO A 26 0.46 7.47 -17.37
C PRO A 26 -0.07 6.16 -17.97
N ARG A 27 0.73 5.09 -18.04
CA ARG A 27 0.32 3.78 -18.57
C ARG A 27 -0.25 2.90 -17.45
N SER A 28 -0.98 1.87 -17.85
CA SER A 28 -1.36 0.76 -16.96
C SER A 28 -0.53 -0.49 -17.29
N ARG A 29 -0.15 -1.25 -16.27
CA ARG A 29 0.52 -2.56 -16.42
C ARG A 29 -0.16 -3.60 -15.55
N ALA A 30 0.02 -4.88 -15.83
CA ALA A 30 -0.28 -5.91 -14.83
C ALA A 30 0.84 -5.95 -13.78
N PHE A 31 0.52 -6.25 -12.51
CA PHE A 31 1.53 -6.50 -11.48
C PHE A 31 1.56 -8.00 -11.15
N GLY A 32 2.24 -8.79 -11.99
CA GLY A 32 2.13 -10.24 -11.94
C GLY A 32 0.69 -10.70 -12.28
N CYS A 33 0.09 -11.49 -11.40
CA CYS A 33 -1.30 -11.96 -11.52
C CYS A 33 -2.35 -11.03 -10.89
N ASN A 34 -1.92 -9.92 -10.30
CA ASN A 34 -2.79 -8.94 -9.64
C ASN A 34 -3.43 -7.96 -10.66
N PRO A 35 -4.46 -7.19 -10.27
CA PRO A 35 -5.13 -6.20 -11.11
C PRO A 35 -4.16 -5.26 -11.85
N ARG A 36 -4.63 -4.75 -12.98
CA ARG A 36 -3.89 -3.72 -13.73
C ARG A 36 -3.74 -2.49 -12.84
N TRP A 37 -2.52 -1.96 -12.77
CA TRP A 37 -2.15 -0.86 -11.89
C TRP A 37 -1.58 0.30 -12.69
N SER A 38 -1.86 1.51 -12.24
CA SER A 38 -1.40 2.78 -12.84
C SER A 38 -0.62 3.63 -11.84
N ALA A 39 -1.01 3.63 -10.57
CA ALA A 39 -0.42 4.43 -9.49
C ALA A 39 0.51 3.60 -8.58
N GLY A 40 1.49 4.23 -7.95
CA GLY A 40 2.37 3.60 -6.96
C GLY A 40 1.70 3.25 -5.64
N ALA A 41 0.60 3.94 -5.32
CA ALA A 41 -0.33 3.58 -4.26
C ALA A 41 -1.77 3.78 -4.74
N TRP A 42 -2.67 2.87 -4.39
CA TRP A 42 -4.09 2.92 -4.71
C TRP A 42 -4.89 2.12 -3.69
N VAL A 43 -6.21 2.30 -3.66
CA VAL A 43 -7.08 1.56 -2.73
C VAL A 43 -8.11 0.73 -3.50
N THR A 44 -8.47 -0.41 -2.94
CA THR A 44 -9.52 -1.29 -3.47
C THR A 44 -10.41 -1.78 -2.35
N ARG A 45 -11.66 -2.10 -2.71
CA ARG A 45 -12.53 -3.00 -1.93
C ARG A 45 -12.22 -4.42 -2.42
N GLU A 46 -11.92 -5.30 -1.50
CA GLU A 46 -11.46 -6.66 -1.77
C GLU A 46 -12.36 -7.67 -1.06
N HIS A 47 -12.35 -8.91 -1.54
CA HIS A 47 -12.90 -10.03 -0.80
C HIS A 47 -12.05 -10.35 0.42
N HIS A 48 -12.60 -11.13 1.34
CA HIS A 48 -12.01 -11.52 2.59
C HIS A 48 -10.70 -12.27 2.34
N ARG A 49 -9.64 -11.91 3.08
CA ARG A 49 -8.29 -12.45 2.87
C ARG A 49 -8.19 -13.97 3.02
N HIS A 50 -9.14 -14.58 3.73
CA HIS A 50 -9.23 -16.03 3.94
C HIS A 50 -10.14 -16.75 2.93
N SER A 51 -10.73 -16.03 1.97
CA SER A 51 -11.49 -16.64 0.87
C SER A 51 -10.55 -17.45 -0.02
N LEU A 52 -10.76 -18.75 -0.12
CA LEU A 52 -9.99 -19.64 -0.99
C LEU A 52 -10.32 -19.47 -2.48
N ALA A 53 -11.52 -18.95 -2.79
CA ALA A 53 -11.99 -18.78 -4.15
C ALA A 53 -11.44 -17.51 -4.81
N THR A 54 -11.23 -16.46 -4.01
CA THR A 54 -10.83 -15.12 -4.47
C THR A 54 -9.54 -14.68 -3.78
N GLY A 55 -9.57 -14.51 -2.46
CA GLY A 55 -8.44 -13.96 -1.71
C GLY A 55 -8.11 -12.51 -2.11
N LEU A 56 -7.09 -11.90 -1.51
CA LEU A 56 -6.73 -10.52 -1.82
C LEU A 56 -6.06 -10.35 -3.19
N GLY A 57 -6.56 -9.40 -3.97
CA GLY A 57 -6.02 -8.99 -5.26
C GLY A 57 -6.51 -9.84 -6.44
N TRP A 58 -7.54 -10.67 -6.26
CA TRP A 58 -8.16 -11.44 -7.35
C TRP A 58 -9.66 -11.16 -7.41
N GLY A 59 -10.16 -10.92 -8.62
CA GLY A 59 -11.60 -10.70 -8.85
C GLY A 59 -12.11 -9.28 -8.58
N VAL A 60 -11.22 -8.33 -8.27
CA VAL A 60 -11.62 -6.91 -8.12
C VAL A 60 -12.08 -6.36 -9.48
N ALA A 61 -13.28 -5.79 -9.50
CA ALA A 61 -13.83 -5.17 -10.70
C ALA A 61 -12.91 -4.05 -11.20
N ALA A 62 -12.54 -4.10 -12.47
CA ALA A 62 -11.88 -2.99 -13.15
C ALA A 62 -12.93 -1.95 -13.57
N GLY A 63 -12.59 -0.66 -13.49
CA GLY A 63 -13.45 0.42 -14.00
C GLY A 63 -13.92 1.46 -12.98
N GLN A 64 -13.26 1.58 -11.83
CA GLN A 64 -13.58 2.63 -10.86
C GLN A 64 -13.25 4.01 -11.44
N GLU A 65 -14.26 4.86 -11.60
CA GLU A 65 -14.06 6.27 -11.90
C GLU A 65 -13.72 7.01 -10.60
N TRP A 66 -12.47 7.44 -10.51
CA TRP A 66 -11.97 8.21 -9.39
C TRP A 66 -12.06 9.70 -9.70
N GLU A 67 -12.49 10.47 -8.71
CA GLU A 67 -12.60 11.92 -8.72
C GLU A 67 -11.62 12.53 -7.72
N GLN A 68 -11.10 13.72 -8.03
CA GLN A 68 -10.24 14.47 -7.13
C GLN A 68 -11.09 15.29 -6.15
N LYS A 69 -11.06 14.96 -4.85
CA LYS A 69 -11.78 15.71 -3.80
C LYS A 69 -11.03 16.98 -3.41
N HIS A 70 -9.72 16.87 -3.21
CA HIS A 70 -8.75 17.93 -2.91
C HIS A 70 -7.35 17.44 -3.31
N PRO A 71 -6.27 18.24 -3.27
CA PRO A 71 -4.97 17.87 -3.87
C PRO A 71 -4.36 16.52 -3.42
N LEU A 72 -4.72 16.04 -2.22
CA LEU A 72 -4.22 14.79 -1.64
C LEU A 72 -5.34 13.79 -1.31
N GLY A 73 -6.54 13.96 -1.87
CA GLY A 73 -7.69 13.11 -1.59
C GLY A 73 -8.46 12.74 -2.86
N LEU A 74 -8.86 11.47 -2.92
CA LEU A 74 -9.61 10.88 -4.02
C LEU A 74 -10.89 10.22 -3.51
N ALA A 75 -11.91 10.20 -4.35
CA ALA A 75 -13.16 9.48 -4.09
C ALA A 75 -13.61 8.73 -5.35
N ALA A 76 -14.21 7.55 -5.16
CA ALA A 76 -14.98 6.85 -6.18
C ALA A 76 -16.41 6.70 -5.64
N PRO A 77 -17.29 7.71 -5.88
CA PRO A 77 -18.62 7.77 -5.26
C PRO A 77 -19.50 6.55 -5.55
N GLN A 78 -19.43 6.03 -6.79
CA GLN A 78 -20.20 4.87 -7.25
C GLN A 78 -19.83 3.61 -6.45
N GLU A 79 -18.57 3.50 -6.06
CA GLU A 79 -18.02 2.38 -5.28
C GLU A 79 -18.07 2.63 -3.77
N ARG A 80 -18.51 3.82 -3.36
CA ARG A 80 -18.57 4.29 -1.97
C ARG A 80 -17.24 4.07 -1.24
N ILE A 81 -16.14 4.43 -1.90
CA ILE A 81 -14.79 4.41 -1.33
C ILE A 81 -14.11 5.76 -1.56
N SER A 82 -13.36 6.21 -0.57
CA SER A 82 -12.54 7.41 -0.64
C SER A 82 -11.29 7.24 0.20
N TRP A 83 -10.27 8.03 -0.08
CA TRP A 83 -9.08 8.07 0.74
C TRP A 83 -8.37 9.41 0.61
N GLU A 84 -7.62 9.75 1.64
CA GLU A 84 -6.87 10.99 1.71
C GLU A 84 -5.52 10.80 2.37
N VAL A 85 -4.58 11.63 1.97
CA VAL A 85 -3.22 11.65 2.47
C VAL A 85 -3.01 12.91 3.29
N THR A 86 -2.63 12.73 4.54
CA THR A 86 -2.06 13.78 5.37
C THR A 86 -0.55 13.68 5.28
N ALA A 87 0.05 14.53 4.45
CA ALA A 87 1.49 14.64 4.29
C ALA A 87 2.01 15.79 5.18
N PRO A 88 2.90 15.53 6.15
CA PRO A 88 3.42 16.56 7.02
C PRO A 88 4.33 17.54 6.27
N GLU A 89 4.47 18.75 6.79
CA GLU A 89 5.38 19.76 6.22
C GLU A 89 6.85 19.37 6.38
N GLN A 90 7.17 18.56 7.38
CA GLN A 90 8.51 18.08 7.68
C GLN A 90 8.63 16.57 7.40
N SER A 91 9.71 16.18 6.73
CA SER A 91 9.96 14.78 6.33
C SER A 91 10.18 13.80 7.50
N ALA A 92 10.33 14.31 8.72
CA ALA A 92 10.55 13.51 9.93
C ALA A 92 9.25 12.89 10.47
N GLU A 93 8.10 13.46 10.12
CA GLU A 93 6.78 12.98 10.53
C GLU A 93 6.26 11.93 9.52
N PRO A 94 5.50 10.93 9.99
CA PRO A 94 4.93 9.94 9.09
C PRO A 94 3.82 10.55 8.22
N VAL A 95 3.81 10.18 6.94
CA VAL A 95 2.65 10.34 6.07
C VAL A 95 1.53 9.46 6.62
N ARG A 96 0.34 10.02 6.83
CA ARG A 96 -0.85 9.27 7.19
C ARG A 96 -1.75 9.12 5.96
N ILE A 97 -2.27 7.92 5.74
CA ILE A 97 -3.25 7.63 4.71
C ILE A 97 -4.50 7.09 5.38
N ASP A 98 -5.62 7.78 5.20
CA ASP A 98 -6.93 7.40 5.73
C ASP A 98 -7.81 6.90 4.58
N VAL A 99 -8.40 5.72 4.75
CA VAL A 99 -9.30 5.07 3.79
C VAL A 99 -10.67 4.95 4.42
N HIS A 100 -11.70 5.41 3.71
CA HIS A 100 -13.09 5.36 4.15
C HIS A 100 -13.94 4.68 3.08
N ALA A 101 -14.54 3.55 3.43
CA ALA A 101 -15.39 2.73 2.59
C ALA A 101 -16.60 2.21 3.39
N PRO A 102 -17.62 3.04 3.63
CA PRO A 102 -18.75 2.71 4.49
C PRO A 102 -19.62 1.54 3.98
N GLY A 103 -19.44 1.14 2.72
CA GLY A 103 -20.06 -0.05 2.13
C GLY A 103 -19.11 -1.23 1.95
N ALA A 104 -17.91 -1.22 2.52
CA ALA A 104 -17.01 -2.37 2.41
C ALA A 104 -17.57 -3.57 3.21
N ASP A 105 -17.95 -4.63 2.51
CA ASP A 105 -18.56 -5.82 3.10
C ASP A 105 -17.52 -6.81 3.63
N GLU A 106 -16.29 -6.77 3.11
CA GLU A 106 -15.24 -7.74 3.43
C GLU A 106 -13.92 -7.05 3.79
N GLU A 107 -13.15 -6.54 2.83
CA GLU A 107 -11.83 -5.94 3.07
C GLU A 107 -11.64 -4.61 2.33
N ILE A 108 -10.89 -3.71 2.94
CA ILE A 108 -10.27 -2.57 2.25
C ILE A 108 -8.76 -2.76 2.22
N VAL A 109 -8.15 -2.49 1.07
CA VAL A 109 -6.70 -2.64 0.90
C VAL A 109 -6.11 -1.39 0.29
N LEU A 110 -5.13 -0.80 0.99
CA LEU A 110 -4.20 0.14 0.42
C LEU A 110 -3.03 -0.65 -0.19
N TRP A 111 -2.96 -0.66 -1.51
CA TRP A 111 -1.86 -1.27 -2.24
C TRP A 111 -0.71 -0.28 -2.42
N LEU A 112 0.51 -0.78 -2.34
CA LEU A 112 1.74 -0.03 -2.54
C LEU A 112 2.72 -0.82 -3.39
N THR A 113 3.49 -0.11 -4.20
CA THR A 113 4.62 -0.67 -4.95
C THR A 113 5.87 0.14 -4.60
N PRO A 114 6.61 -0.30 -3.58
CA PRO A 114 7.84 0.37 -3.15
C PRO A 114 8.90 0.38 -4.27
N ASP A 115 9.72 1.43 -4.31
CA ASP A 115 10.84 1.54 -5.26
C ASP A 115 12.03 0.69 -4.79
N THR A 116 11.95 -0.62 -5.01
CA THR A 116 12.94 -1.60 -4.55
C THR A 116 13.78 -2.14 -5.70
N PRO A 117 14.98 -2.68 -5.42
CA PRO A 117 15.63 -3.62 -6.32
C PRO A 117 14.77 -4.88 -6.55
N ALA A 118 15.22 -5.76 -7.45
CA ALA A 118 14.52 -7.01 -7.76
C ALA A 118 14.37 -7.90 -6.51
N ASP A 119 15.47 -8.02 -5.75
CA ASP A 119 15.52 -8.65 -4.44
C ASP A 119 15.83 -7.58 -3.39
N THR A 120 15.09 -7.58 -2.29
CA THR A 120 15.23 -6.56 -1.24
C THR A 120 15.05 -7.16 0.15
N ALA A 121 15.76 -6.56 1.11
CA ALA A 121 15.59 -6.88 2.51
C ALA A 121 14.28 -6.29 3.03
N VAL A 122 13.55 -7.10 3.80
CA VAL A 122 12.38 -6.66 4.55
C VAL A 122 12.55 -7.06 6.00
N VAL A 123 12.18 -6.15 6.90
CA VAL A 123 11.99 -6.45 8.31
C VAL A 123 10.49 -6.44 8.54
N ILE A 124 9.98 -7.41 9.30
CA ILE A 124 8.56 -7.49 9.63
C ILE A 124 8.40 -7.71 11.14
N ASP A 125 7.31 -7.21 11.69
CA ASP A 125 6.76 -7.70 12.95
C ASP A 125 5.69 -8.75 12.65
N SER A 126 5.93 -9.99 13.04
CA SER A 126 4.99 -11.10 12.92
C SER A 126 4.66 -11.62 14.31
N ALA A 127 3.43 -11.34 14.76
CA ALA A 127 2.94 -11.72 16.09
C ALA A 127 3.86 -11.26 17.24
N GLY A 128 4.34 -10.01 17.19
CA GLY A 128 5.24 -9.42 18.18
C GLY A 128 6.71 -9.87 18.03
N THR A 129 7.02 -10.63 16.98
CA THR A 129 8.39 -11.09 16.70
C THR A 129 8.95 -10.39 15.48
N ARG A 130 10.02 -9.61 15.69
CA ARG A 130 10.82 -9.03 14.62
C ARG A 130 11.52 -10.13 13.82
N ARG A 131 11.33 -10.14 12.51
CA ARG A 131 12.01 -11.05 11.57
C ARG A 131 12.60 -10.25 10.42
N GLU A 132 13.81 -10.64 10.01
CA GLU A 132 14.46 -10.13 8.82
C GLU A 132 14.40 -11.20 7.74
N LEU A 133 13.94 -10.81 6.55
CA LEU A 133 13.72 -11.69 5.42
C LEU A 133 14.31 -11.06 4.16
N ASP A 134 14.70 -11.90 3.22
CA ASP A 134 14.97 -11.50 1.84
C ASP A 134 13.68 -11.74 1.00
N SER A 135 13.33 -10.80 0.13
CA SER A 135 12.18 -10.95 -0.77
C SER A 135 12.32 -12.12 -1.74
N ALA A 136 13.53 -12.63 -2.00
CA ALA A 136 13.73 -13.87 -2.75
C ALA A 136 13.30 -15.12 -1.98
N ALA A 137 13.21 -15.05 -0.64
CA ALA A 137 12.98 -16.20 0.24
C ALA A 137 11.49 -16.47 0.54
N PHE A 138 10.57 -15.60 0.12
CA PHE A 138 9.14 -15.79 0.34
C PHE A 138 8.32 -15.43 -0.90
N ARG A 139 7.16 -16.07 -1.05
CA ARG A 139 6.13 -15.65 -2.04
C ARG A 139 5.16 -14.64 -1.43
N GLN A 140 4.75 -14.90 -0.20
CA GLN A 140 3.83 -14.06 0.55
C GLN A 140 4.10 -14.20 2.04
N VAL A 141 4.09 -13.09 2.78
CA VAL A 141 4.12 -13.05 4.24
C VAL A 141 3.13 -12.02 4.77
N TRP A 142 2.64 -12.24 5.98
CA TRP A 142 1.75 -11.34 6.71
C TRP A 142 2.45 -10.79 7.94
N ALA A 143 2.21 -9.52 8.24
CA ALA A 143 2.88 -8.79 9.30
C ALA A 143 1.96 -7.73 9.92
N ALA A 144 2.16 -7.41 11.20
CA ALA A 144 1.50 -6.30 11.86
C ALA A 144 2.12 -4.95 11.44
N ALA A 145 3.43 -4.94 11.22
CA ALA A 145 4.19 -3.80 10.73
C ALA A 145 5.36 -4.27 9.85
N ALA A 146 5.82 -3.43 8.92
CA ALA A 146 6.87 -3.78 7.98
C ALA A 146 7.83 -2.61 7.72
N ALA A 147 9.10 -2.90 7.50
CA ALA A 147 10.10 -1.97 6.98
C ALA A 147 10.75 -2.60 5.74
N ILE A 148 10.73 -1.89 4.63
CA ILE A 148 11.15 -2.39 3.32
C ILE A 148 12.31 -1.55 2.84
N ARG A 149 13.43 -2.19 2.49
CA ARG A 149 14.58 -1.48 1.96
C ARG A 149 14.31 -0.99 0.53
N LEU A 150 14.42 0.31 0.32
CA LEU A 150 14.29 0.98 -0.97
C LEU A 150 15.60 0.93 -1.76
N SER A 151 15.54 1.20 -3.05
CA SER A 151 16.70 1.26 -3.95
C SER A 151 17.73 2.30 -3.53
N SER A 152 17.29 3.36 -2.82
CA SER A 152 18.18 4.37 -2.25
C SER A 152 18.95 3.89 -1.01
N GLY A 153 18.65 2.71 -0.49
CA GLY A 153 19.19 2.18 0.77
C GLY A 153 18.41 2.61 2.02
N HIS A 154 17.49 3.56 1.91
CA HIS A 154 16.55 3.93 2.99
C HIS A 154 15.48 2.84 3.17
N TRP A 155 14.69 2.96 4.24
CA TRP A 155 13.64 2.02 4.61
C TRP A 155 12.28 2.70 4.61
N LEU A 156 11.32 2.14 3.86
CA LEU A 156 9.91 2.49 3.93
C LEU A 156 9.26 1.70 5.06
N HIS A 157 8.81 2.38 6.09
CA HIS A 157 8.12 1.79 7.25
C HIS A 157 6.62 1.93 7.07
N LEU A 158 5.91 0.90 7.48
CA LEU A 158 4.48 0.72 7.31
C LEU A 158 3.90 0.17 8.61
N ALA A 159 2.92 0.87 9.16
CA ALA A 159 2.19 0.43 10.35
C ALA A 159 0.75 0.97 10.35
N PRO A 160 -0.18 0.32 11.07
CA PRO A 160 -1.45 0.93 11.46
C PRO A 160 -1.25 2.29 12.13
N ALA A 161 -2.10 3.27 11.80
CA ALA A 161 -2.09 4.61 12.41
C ALA A 161 -3.01 4.74 13.64
N GLY A 162 -3.61 3.63 14.08
CA GLY A 162 -4.60 3.55 15.15
C GLY A 162 -4.50 2.22 15.90
N PRO A 163 -5.42 1.92 16.83
CA PRO A 163 -5.37 0.70 17.63
C PRO A 163 -5.41 -0.55 16.74
N SER A 164 -4.48 -1.48 16.99
CA SER A 164 -4.38 -2.73 16.24
C SER A 164 -5.60 -3.62 16.50
N GLY A 165 -6.23 -4.15 15.45
CA GLY A 165 -7.34 -5.09 15.61
C GLY A 165 -7.66 -5.91 14.36
N THR A 166 -7.77 -5.27 13.21
CA THR A 166 -8.10 -5.93 11.92
C THR A 166 -7.13 -5.59 10.79
N GLN A 167 -6.16 -4.72 11.08
CA GLN A 167 -5.17 -4.22 10.14
C GLN A 167 -3.96 -5.15 10.10
N GLU A 168 -3.63 -5.68 8.92
CA GLU A 168 -2.38 -6.39 8.68
C GLU A 168 -1.79 -5.99 7.34
N ILE A 169 -0.50 -6.24 7.18
CA ILE A 169 0.27 -5.95 5.98
C ILE A 169 0.63 -7.27 5.33
N VAL A 170 0.20 -7.45 4.08
CA VAL A 170 0.67 -8.54 3.22
C VAL A 170 1.80 -8.03 2.33
N LEU A 171 2.92 -8.75 2.32
CA LEU A 171 4.02 -8.54 1.38
C LEU A 171 4.03 -9.70 0.40
N ARG A 172 3.93 -9.41 -0.90
CA ARG A 172 3.85 -10.40 -1.98
C ARG A 172 4.93 -10.14 -3.00
N THR A 173 5.75 -11.14 -3.27
CA THR A 173 6.82 -11.04 -4.27
C THR A 173 6.28 -11.50 -5.61
N THR A 174 6.57 -10.73 -6.65
CA THR A 174 6.10 -10.99 -8.01
C THR A 174 7.22 -10.78 -9.00
N SER A 175 7.06 -11.28 -10.22
CA SER A 175 7.98 -10.98 -11.33
C SER A 175 8.08 -9.49 -11.67
N SER A 176 7.10 -8.69 -11.23
CA SER A 176 7.11 -7.24 -11.39
C SER A 176 7.80 -6.53 -10.22
N GLY A 177 8.14 -7.20 -9.13
CA GLY A 177 8.70 -6.64 -7.89
C GLY A 177 7.83 -6.94 -6.67
N LEU A 178 8.13 -6.27 -5.56
CA LEU A 178 7.38 -6.39 -4.31
C LEU A 178 6.06 -5.60 -4.37
N LEU A 179 4.93 -6.28 -4.13
CA LEU A 179 3.62 -5.69 -3.88
C LEU A 179 3.35 -5.72 -2.39
N VAL A 180 2.84 -4.62 -1.85
CA VAL A 180 2.46 -4.54 -0.45
C VAL A 180 0.98 -4.17 -0.38
N GLY A 181 0.21 -4.90 0.41
CA GLY A 181 -1.19 -4.61 0.69
C GLY A 181 -1.38 -4.34 2.17
N CYS A 182 -1.81 -3.15 2.53
CA CYS A 182 -2.22 -2.81 3.88
C CYS A 182 -3.73 -3.05 3.97
N ALA A 183 -4.10 -4.21 4.53
CA ALA A 183 -5.45 -4.75 4.49
C ALA A 183 -6.17 -4.58 5.83
N ALA A 184 -7.44 -4.21 5.79
CA ALA A 184 -8.29 -4.08 6.97
C ALA A 184 -9.69 -4.65 6.72
N ALA A 185 -10.13 -5.53 7.61
CA ALA A 185 -11.53 -5.96 7.69
C ALA A 185 -12.33 -4.91 8.46
N ALA A 186 -12.53 -3.74 7.84
CA ALA A 186 -13.21 -2.59 8.41
C ALA A 186 -13.73 -1.65 7.31
N THR A 187 -14.67 -0.78 7.68
CA THR A 187 -15.16 0.30 6.81
C THR A 187 -14.23 1.51 6.80
N GLU A 188 -13.29 1.58 7.74
CA GLU A 188 -12.28 2.63 7.84
C GLU A 188 -10.93 2.01 8.21
N ALA A 189 -9.86 2.52 7.61
CA ALA A 189 -8.51 2.12 7.97
C ALA A 189 -7.54 3.28 7.80
N SER A 190 -6.59 3.36 8.72
CA SER A 190 -5.59 4.41 8.73
C SER A 190 -4.20 3.80 8.81
N TRP A 191 -3.31 4.26 7.95
CA TRP A 191 -1.95 3.73 7.80
C TRP A 191 -0.93 4.85 7.95
N GLN A 192 0.17 4.58 8.64
CA GLN A 192 1.31 5.47 8.75
C GLN A 192 2.48 4.93 7.93
N LEU A 193 3.06 5.81 7.13
CA LEU A 193 4.18 5.54 6.27
C LEU A 193 5.31 6.53 6.57
N SER A 194 6.53 6.04 6.79
CA SER A 194 7.69 6.92 6.97
C SER A 194 8.92 6.37 6.26
N VAL A 195 9.85 7.25 5.89
CA VAL A 195 11.11 6.86 5.27
C VAL A 195 12.24 7.15 6.26
N ARG A 196 13.04 6.13 6.58
CA ARG A 196 14.10 6.21 7.60
C ARG A 196 15.42 5.63 7.09
N PRO A 197 16.57 6.01 7.65
CA PRO A 197 17.86 5.45 7.25
C PRO A 197 18.07 4.01 7.73
N ALA A 198 17.29 3.52 8.70
CA ALA A 198 17.43 2.20 9.30
C ALA A 198 16.05 1.58 9.61
N PRO A 199 15.93 0.24 9.61
CA PRO A 199 14.67 -0.43 9.93
C PRO A 199 14.36 -0.29 11.42
N ALA A 200 13.19 0.25 11.73
CA ALA A 200 12.66 0.44 13.08
C ALA A 200 11.19 0.00 13.07
N ILE A 201 10.96 -1.18 13.61
CA ILE A 201 9.65 -1.84 13.78
C ILE A 201 9.61 -2.35 15.21
#